data_AF-A0A077PER9-F1
#
_entry.id   AF-A0A077PER9-F1
#
_cell.length_a   1.000
_cell.length_b   1.000
_cell.length_c   1.000
_cell.angle_alpha   90.00
_cell.angle_beta   90.00
_cell.angle_gamma   90.00
#
_symmetry.space_group_name_H-M   'P 1'
#
loop_
_entity.id
_entity.type
_entity.pdbx_description
1 polymer ?
#
loop_
_entity_poly.entity_id
_entity_poly.type
_entity_poly.pdbx_seq_one_letter_code
_entity_poly.pdbx_strand_id
1 'polypeptide(L)'
;MNSYLANCLLTDDFNISIVAKHLKDLILFDNPNMEDTSILTDEQLILAGSRYNRGIERDKNDIIKSISSPIGTPEREYSSYGRRILEKKKSIYKILGIEE
;
A
#
# COMPACT_ATOMS: atom_id res chain seq x y z
N MET A 1 -11.78 -14.75 17.13
CA MET A 1 -11.46 -13.31 16.91
C MET A 1 -11.97 -12.55 18.11
N ASN A 2 -11.11 -11.81 18.82
CA ASN A 2 -11.47 -11.14 20.07
C ASN A 2 -12.44 -9.98 19.77
N SER A 3 -13.67 -10.03 20.31
CA SER A 3 -14.76 -9.09 19.99
C SER A 3 -14.41 -7.64 20.33
N TYR A 4 -13.55 -7.43 21.32
CA TYR A 4 -13.05 -6.10 21.68
C TYR A 4 -12.20 -5.47 20.57
N LEU A 5 -11.31 -6.25 19.93
CA LEU A 5 -10.47 -5.76 18.84
C LEU A 5 -11.30 -5.36 17.62
N ALA A 6 -12.31 -6.16 17.29
CA ALA A 6 -13.23 -5.85 16.19
C ALA A 6 -13.97 -4.52 16.43
N ASN A 7 -14.38 -4.25 17.68
CA ASN A 7 -15.01 -2.99 18.04
C ASN A 7 -14.03 -1.80 17.98
N CYS A 8 -12.77 -1.97 18.40
CA CYS A 8 -11.76 -0.91 18.28
C CYS A 8 -11.47 -0.56 16.82
N LEU A 9 -11.54 -1.52 15.90
CA LEU A 9 -11.36 -1.24 14.47
C LEU A 9 -12.46 -0.38 13.84
N LEU A 10 -13.59 -0.18 14.53
CA LEU A 10 -14.66 0.73 14.11
C LEU A 10 -14.39 2.19 14.50
N THR A 11 -13.44 2.46 15.39
CA THR A 11 -13.01 3.82 15.72
C THR A 11 -11.90 4.26 14.77
N ASP A 12 -12.13 5.36 14.03
CA ASP A 12 -11.24 5.85 12.98
C ASP A 12 -9.79 6.02 13.46
N ASP A 13 -9.57 6.68 14.60
CA ASP A 13 -8.22 6.92 15.15
C ASP A 13 -7.46 5.61 15.40
N PHE A 14 -8.14 4.61 15.98
CA PHE A 14 -7.54 3.32 16.24
C PHE A 14 -7.26 2.59 14.92
N ASN A 15 -8.24 2.57 14.01
CA ASN A 15 -8.12 1.92 12.71
C ASN A 15 -6.95 2.48 11.90
N ILE A 16 -6.88 3.81 11.76
CA ILE A 16 -5.82 4.53 11.06
C ILE A 16 -4.46 4.18 11.69
N SER A 17 -4.35 4.16 13.02
CA SER A 17 -3.09 3.85 13.69
C SER A 17 -2.60 2.42 13.43
N ILE A 18 -3.51 1.45 13.43
CA ILE A 18 -3.17 0.03 13.19
C ILE A 18 -2.84 -0.21 11.73
N VAL A 19 -3.61 0.38 10.81
CA VAL A 19 -3.35 0.31 9.37
C VAL A 19 -2.01 0.96 9.03
N ALA A 20 -1.68 2.12 9.63
CA ALA A 20 -0.39 2.77 9.41
C ALA A 20 0.79 1.90 9.88
N LYS A 21 0.68 1.24 11.03
CA LYS A 21 1.69 0.28 11.51
C LYS A 21 1.83 -0.91 10.56
N HIS A 22 0.71 -1.48 10.13
CA HIS A 22 0.73 -2.59 9.18
C HIS A 22 1.36 -2.21 7.84
N LEU A 23 1.03 -1.04 7.30
CA LEU A 23 1.65 -0.51 6.08
C LEU A 23 3.16 -0.32 6.24
N LYS A 24 3.61 0.20 7.39
CA LYS A 24 5.04 0.29 7.71
C LYS A 24 5.73 -1.08 7.67
N ASP A 25 5.12 -2.09 8.27
CA ASP A 25 5.68 -3.45 8.27
C ASP A 25 5.78 -4.02 6.84
N LEU A 26 4.79 -3.77 5.99
CA LEU A 26 4.81 -4.18 4.58
C LEU A 26 5.86 -3.43 3.75
N ILE A 27 6.06 -2.14 4.02
CA ILE A 27 7.12 -1.33 3.37
C ILE A 27 8.49 -1.91 3.72
N LEU A 28 8.75 -2.16 5.01
CA LEU A 28 10.02 -2.69 5.49
C LEU A 28 10.26 -4.14 5.04
N PHE A 29 9.20 -4.95 4.92
CA PHE A 29 9.30 -6.31 4.40
C PHE A 29 9.94 -6.34 3.01
N ASP A 30 9.50 -5.48 2.09
CA ASP A 30 10.05 -5.41 0.73
C ASP A 30 11.26 -4.45 0.60
N ASN A 31 11.54 -3.62 1.62
CA ASN A 31 12.63 -2.61 1.64
C ASN A 31 13.37 -2.63 3.01
N PRO A 32 14.09 -3.70 3.37
CA PRO A 32 14.60 -3.89 4.74
C PRO A 32 15.65 -2.87 5.19
N ASN A 33 16.30 -2.20 4.24
CA ASN A 33 17.33 -1.19 4.51
C ASN A 33 16.80 0.26 4.47
N MET A 34 15.48 0.44 4.38
CA MET A 34 14.87 1.77 4.34
C MET A 34 14.88 2.39 5.74
N GLU A 35 15.53 3.55 5.88
CA GLU A 35 15.59 4.29 7.15
C GLU A 35 14.35 5.17 7.35
N ASP A 36 13.84 5.77 6.26
CA ASP A 36 12.67 6.64 6.28
C ASP A 36 11.52 6.07 5.44
N THR A 37 10.49 5.56 6.13
CA THR A 37 9.27 5.02 5.49
C THR A 37 8.21 6.07 5.20
N SER A 38 8.46 7.35 5.52
CA SER A 38 7.51 8.44 5.25
C SER A 38 7.60 8.95 3.81
N ILE A 39 8.71 8.64 3.12
CA ILE A 39 8.97 9.02 1.73
C ILE A 39 9.14 7.74 0.91
N LEU A 40 8.19 7.49 -0.01
CA LEU A 40 8.20 6.33 -0.89
C LEU A 40 8.29 6.76 -2.34
N THR A 41 9.06 6.01 -3.14
CA THR A 41 8.93 6.10 -4.61
C THR A 41 7.57 5.57 -5.07
N ASP A 42 7.16 5.92 -6.29
CA ASP A 42 5.92 5.41 -6.86
C ASP A 42 5.89 3.87 -6.93
N GLU A 43 7.02 3.23 -7.24
CA GLU A 43 7.15 1.77 -7.23
C GLU A 43 6.94 1.21 -5.81
N GLN A 44 7.58 1.81 -4.80
CA GLN A 44 7.44 1.38 -3.40
C GLN A 44 6.02 1.57 -2.87
N LEU A 45 5.36 2.68 -3.24
CA LEU A 45 3.95 2.95 -2.93
C LEU A 45 3.05 1.88 -3.57
N ILE A 46 3.24 1.59 -4.86
CA ILE A 46 2.48 0.57 -5.57
C ILE A 46 2.68 -0.80 -4.93
N LEU A 47 3.93 -1.16 -4.61
CA LEU A 47 4.27 -2.44 -4.00
C LEU A 47 3.61 -2.58 -2.62
N ALA A 48 3.77 -1.59 -1.74
CA ALA A 48 3.15 -1.59 -0.41
C ALA A 48 1.62 -1.67 -0.49
N GLY A 49 0.99 -0.92 -1.39
CA GLY A 49 -0.46 -0.98 -1.62
C GLY A 49 -0.91 -2.35 -2.15
N SER A 50 -0.11 -2.98 -3.00
CA SER A 50 -0.38 -4.32 -3.52
C SER A 50 -0.31 -5.36 -2.41
N ARG A 51 0.71 -5.28 -1.55
CA ARG A 51 0.87 -6.13 -0.35
C ARG A 51 -0.28 -5.95 0.63
N TYR A 52 -0.74 -4.73 0.85
CA TYR A 52 -1.86 -4.46 1.75
C TYR A 52 -3.14 -5.19 1.30
N ASN A 53 -3.37 -5.26 -0.02
CA ASN A 53 -4.56 -5.91 -0.57
C ASN A 53 -4.41 -7.43 -0.78
N ARG A 54 -3.19 -7.94 -0.99
CA ARG A 54 -2.93 -9.32 -1.46
C ARG A 54 -2.08 -10.16 -0.52
N GLY A 55 -1.53 -9.56 0.54
CA GLY A 55 -0.61 -10.21 1.46
C GLY A 55 0.82 -10.37 0.92
N ILE A 56 1.64 -11.09 1.68
CA ILE A 56 3.08 -11.25 1.45
C ILE A 56 3.47 -12.52 0.69
N GLU A 57 2.50 -13.41 0.41
CA GLU A 57 2.78 -14.73 -0.17
C GLU A 57 3.29 -14.68 -1.61
N ARG A 58 2.86 -13.69 -2.40
CA ARG A 58 3.30 -13.54 -3.79
C ARG A 58 4.75 -13.06 -3.86
N ASP A 59 5.51 -13.55 -4.84
CA ASP A 59 6.86 -13.06 -5.07
C ASP A 59 6.88 -11.56 -5.38
N LYS A 60 7.85 -10.83 -4.81
CA LYS A 60 7.99 -9.38 -5.02
C LYS A 60 8.18 -9.06 -6.51
N ASN A 61 8.94 -9.87 -7.24
CA ASN A 61 9.25 -9.62 -8.64
C ASN A 61 8.03 -9.81 -9.55
N ASP A 62 7.06 -10.65 -9.17
CA ASP A 62 5.77 -10.74 -9.87
C ASP A 62 5.00 -9.42 -9.80
N ILE A 63 5.02 -8.76 -8.63
CA ILE A 63 4.36 -7.48 -8.42
C ILE A 63 5.11 -6.39 -9.19
N ILE A 64 6.44 -6.36 -9.15
CA ILE A 64 7.24 -5.38 -9.92
C ILE A 64 7.02 -5.56 -11.42
N LYS A 65 7.07 -6.80 -11.93
CA LYS A 65 6.77 -7.12 -13.34
C LYS A 65 5.35 -6.72 -13.71
N SER A 66 4.39 -6.87 -12.80
CA SER A 66 3.02 -6.43 -13.00
C SER A 66 2.94 -4.93 -13.33
N ILE A 67 3.76 -4.08 -12.70
CA ILE A 67 3.72 -2.61 -12.88
C ILE A 67 3.87 -2.24 -14.36
N SER A 68 4.79 -2.89 -15.07
CA SER A 68 5.09 -2.66 -16.49
C SER A 68 4.36 -3.61 -17.44
N SER A 69 3.54 -4.53 -16.93
CA SER A 69 2.82 -5.49 -17.77
C SER A 69 1.77 -4.81 -18.68
N PRO A 70 1.58 -5.29 -19.92
CA PRO A 70 0.66 -4.67 -20.87
C PRO A 70 -0.79 -4.62 -20.35
N ILE A 71 -1.50 -3.55 -20.70
CA ILE A 71 -2.92 -3.38 -20.32
C ILE A 71 -3.74 -4.58 -20.79
N GLY A 72 -4.50 -5.18 -19.86
CA GLY A 72 -5.37 -6.31 -20.16
C GLY A 72 -4.75 -7.69 -19.91
N THR A 73 -3.46 -7.79 -19.57
CA THR A 73 -2.90 -9.09 -19.18
C THR A 73 -3.25 -9.45 -17.73
N PRO A 74 -3.40 -10.75 -17.40
CA PRO A 74 -3.71 -11.19 -16.03
C PRO A 74 -2.67 -10.75 -14.99
N GLU A 75 -1.40 -10.71 -15.36
CA GLU A 75 -0.30 -10.29 -14.48
C GLU A 75 -0.50 -8.86 -13.98
N ARG A 76 -1.18 -8.03 -14.78
CA ARG A 76 -1.41 -6.62 -14.46
C ARG A 76 -2.29 -6.44 -13.21
N GLU A 77 -3.04 -7.46 -12.81
CA GLU A 77 -3.86 -7.46 -11.60
C GLU A 77 -3.05 -7.47 -10.31
N TYR A 78 -1.79 -7.91 -10.32
CA TYR A 78 -1.03 -8.02 -9.08
C TYR A 78 -0.70 -6.66 -8.46
N SER A 79 -0.59 -5.60 -9.28
CA SER A 79 -0.37 -4.24 -8.80
C SER A 79 -1.55 -3.29 -9.03
N SER A 80 -2.74 -3.78 -9.40
CA SER A 80 -3.90 -2.95 -9.74
C SER A 80 -4.34 -2.04 -8.60
N TYR A 81 -4.37 -2.56 -7.37
CA TYR A 81 -4.71 -1.76 -6.19
C TYR A 81 -3.68 -0.65 -5.92
N GLY A 82 -2.39 -0.97 -5.95
CA GLY A 82 -1.31 0.00 -5.74
C GLY A 82 -1.30 1.13 -6.78
N ARG A 83 -1.50 0.80 -8.06
CA ARG A 83 -1.63 1.83 -9.13
C ARG A 83 -2.80 2.77 -8.86
N ARG A 84 -3.93 2.25 -8.35
CA ARG A 84 -5.10 3.06 -8.03
C ARG A 84 -4.85 4.05 -6.89
N ILE A 85 -3.99 3.69 -5.93
CA ILE A 85 -3.54 4.62 -4.88
C ILE A 85 -2.74 5.76 -5.52
N LEU A 86 -1.78 5.43 -6.39
CA LEU A 86 -0.95 6.43 -7.07
C LEU A 86 -1.81 7.41 -7.89
N GLU A 87 -2.78 6.91 -8.66
CA GLU A 87 -3.72 7.74 -9.41
C GLU A 87 -4.52 8.71 -8.53
N LYS A 88 -4.82 8.32 -7.28
CA LYS A 88 -5.57 9.12 -6.32
C LYS A 88 -4.69 10.07 -5.51
N LYS A 89 -3.36 9.89 -5.50
CA LYS A 89 -2.39 10.66 -4.69
C LYS A 89 -2.60 12.17 -4.83
N LYS A 90 -2.67 12.66 -6.07
CA LYS A 90 -2.90 14.08 -6.36
C LYS A 90 -4.21 14.61 -5.76
N SER A 91 -5.30 13.85 -5.89
CA SER A 91 -6.59 14.23 -5.34
C SER A 91 -6.58 14.24 -3.80
N ILE A 92 -5.89 13.27 -3.18
CA ILE A 92 -5.71 13.21 -1.72
C ILE A 92 -4.91 14.42 -1.24
N TYR A 93 -3.80 14.75 -1.89
CA TYR A 93 -2.97 15.90 -1.52
C TYR A 93 -3.76 17.20 -1.60
N LYS A 94 -4.58 17.36 -2.65
CA LYS A 94 -5.51 18.50 -2.75
C LYS A 94 -6.50 18.58 -1.59
N ILE A 95 -7.05 17.45 -1.15
CA ILE A 95 -7.97 17.40 0.02
C ILE A 95 -7.23 17.76 1.31
N LEU A 96 -5.97 17.33 1.44
CA LEU A 96 -5.13 17.60 2.61
C LEU A 96 -4.49 19.00 2.61
N GLY A 97 -4.69 19.80 1.55
CA GLY A 97 -4.06 21.12 1.41
C GLY A 97 -2.54 21.05 1.23
N ILE A 98 -2.03 19.94 0.69
CA ILE A 98 -0.62 19.76 0.34
C ILE A 98 -0.47 20.18 -1.13
N GLU A 99 0.21 21.29 -1.38
CA GLU A 99 0.53 21.77 -2.74
C GLU A 99 1.83 21.11 -3.23
N GLU A 100 1.82 20.57 -4.45
CA GLU A 100 3.01 20.08 -5.17
C GLU A 100 3.74 21.22 -5.89
#